data_AF-A0AAV4I8Z7-F1
#
_entry.id   AF-A0AAV4I8Z7-F1
#
_cell.length_a   1.000
_cell.length_b   1.000
_cell.length_c   1.000
_cell.angle_alpha   90.00
_cell.angle_beta   90.00
_cell.angle_gamma   90.00
#
_symmetry.space_group_name_H-M   'P 1'
#
loop_
_entity.id
_entity.type
_entity.pdbx_description
1 polymer ?
#
loop_
_entity_poly.entity_id
_entity_poly.type
_entity_poly.pdbx_seq_one_letter_code
_entity_poly.pdbx_strand_id
1 'polypeptide(L)'
;KTNETPISLTILEARWRLFGHILRQAINTPPNVVMTEHFKTEGSKQRGRPKTSIVTRLRRDLKIHNNDHWSTRLHSITDLDHICDIAQDRSNWKHLTTAIYRSAQTDTSVDVAADRH
;
A
#
# COMPACT_ATOMS: atom_id res chain seq x y z
N LYS A 1 18.95 5.53 -23.59
CA LYS A 1 17.88 5.61 -22.58
C LYS A 1 16.94 4.45 -22.85
N THR A 2 16.95 3.41 -22.01
CA THR A 2 15.89 2.41 -22.02
C THR A 2 14.64 3.10 -21.48
N ASN A 3 13.60 3.23 -22.30
CA ASN A 3 12.30 3.81 -21.90
C ASN A 3 11.49 2.81 -21.04
N GLU A 4 12.17 1.96 -20.28
CA GLU A 4 11.55 0.85 -19.56
C GLU A 4 11.08 1.33 -18.19
N THR A 5 9.84 0.98 -17.86
CA THR A 5 9.28 1.26 -16.54
C THR A 5 10.05 0.46 -15.48
N PRO A 6 10.55 1.09 -14.41
CA PRO A 6 11.22 0.38 -13.32
C PRO A 6 10.34 -0.76 -12.77
N ILE A 7 10.94 -1.94 -12.57
CA ILE A 7 10.26 -3.13 -12.00
C ILE A 7 9.60 -2.82 -10.65
N SER A 8 10.17 -1.92 -9.86
CA SER A 8 9.61 -1.47 -8.59
C SER A 8 8.21 -0.87 -8.73
N LEU A 9 7.96 -0.10 -9.81
CA LEU A 9 6.66 0.52 -10.09
C LEU A 9 5.63 -0.52 -10.51
N THR A 10 6.02 -1.50 -11.34
CA THR A 10 5.14 -2.61 -11.73
C THR A 10 4.73 -3.44 -10.52
N ILE A 11 5.67 -3.72 -9.61
CA ILE A 11 5.39 -4.44 -8.36
C ILE A 11 4.46 -3.62 -7.45
N LEU A 12 4.66 -2.30 -7.37
CA LEU A 12 3.81 -1.41 -6.58
C LEU A 12 2.36 -1.44 -7.11
N GLU A 13 2.16 -1.27 -8.41
CA GLU A 13 0.83 -1.31 -9.03
C GLU A 13 0.14 -2.67 -8.80
N ALA A 14 0.84 -3.77 -9.03
CA ALA A 14 0.30 -5.12 -8.83
C ALA A 14 -0.12 -5.36 -7.37
N ARG A 15 0.67 -4.87 -6.41
CA ARG A 15 0.38 -4.98 -4.97
C ARG A 15 -0.89 -4.24 -4.59
N TRP A 16 -1.04 -2.99 -5.03
CA TRP A 16 -2.24 -2.20 -4.78
C TRP A 16 -3.48 -2.75 -5.49
N ARG A 17 -3.32 -3.31 -6.69
CA ARG A 17 -4.42 -3.99 -7.39
C ARG A 17 -4.90 -5.23 -6.62
N LEU A 18 -3.97 -6.07 -6.16
CA LEU A 18 -4.29 -7.24 -5.33
C LEU A 18 -4.94 -6.81 -4.02
N PHE A 19 -4.40 -5.78 -3.37
CA PHE A 19 -4.92 -5.31 -2.10
C PHE A 19 -6.36 -4.81 -2.24
N GLY A 20 -6.64 -3.97 -3.23
CA GLY A 20 -8.00 -3.51 -3.51
C GLY A 20 -8.96 -4.64 -3.92
N HIS A 21 -8.45 -5.73 -4.50
CA HIS A 21 -9.27 -6.92 -4.75
C HIS A 21 -9.68 -7.60 -3.45
N ILE A 22 -8.73 -7.81 -2.52
CA ILE A 22 -8.97 -8.40 -1.20
C ILE A 22 -10.00 -7.59 -0.41
N LEU A 23 -9.83 -6.27 -0.34
CA LEU A 23 -10.71 -5.37 0.41
C LEU A 23 -12.15 -5.35 -0.11
N ARG A 24 -12.36 -5.65 -1.40
CA ARG A 24 -13.69 -5.73 -2.00
C ARG A 24 -14.40 -7.05 -1.73
N GLN A 25 -13.68 -8.08 -1.31
CA GLN A 25 -14.29 -9.36 -0.97
C GLN A 25 -15.05 -9.25 0.36
N ALA A 26 -15.93 -10.22 0.62
CA ALA A 26 -16.63 -10.30 1.89
C ALA A 26 -15.65 -10.33 3.07
N ILE A 27 -16.03 -9.72 4.19
CA ILE A 27 -15.19 -9.60 5.38
C ILE A 27 -14.79 -10.96 5.97
N ASN A 28 -15.61 -12.00 5.74
CA ASN A 28 -15.39 -13.36 6.21
C ASN A 28 -14.43 -14.17 5.33
N THR A 29 -13.89 -13.58 4.26
CA THR A 29 -12.91 -14.29 3.43
C THR A 29 -11.58 -14.44 4.17
N PRO A 30 -10.83 -15.54 3.95
CA PRO A 30 -9.57 -15.78 4.65
C PRO A 30 -8.59 -14.59 4.60
N PRO A 31 -8.43 -13.87 3.47
CA PRO A 31 -7.55 -12.70 3.42
C PRO A 31 -7.98 -11.56 4.35
N ASN A 32 -9.28 -11.25 4.39
CA ASN A 32 -9.81 -10.19 5.26
C ASN A 32 -9.71 -10.57 6.74
N VAL A 33 -10.00 -11.83 7.10
CA VAL A 33 -9.83 -12.33 8.47
C VAL A 33 -8.38 -12.20 8.93
N VAL A 34 -7.42 -12.61 8.10
CA VAL A 34 -5.98 -12.49 8.40
C VAL A 34 -5.56 -11.03 8.56
N MET A 35 -6.10 -10.11 7.75
CA MET A 35 -5.82 -8.69 7.89
C MET A 35 -6.40 -8.11 9.18
N THR A 36 -7.65 -8.40 9.50
CA THR A 36 -8.28 -7.99 10.75
C THR A 36 -7.52 -8.53 11.96
N GLU A 37 -7.08 -9.79 11.93
CA GLU A 37 -6.28 -10.42 12.98
C GLU A 37 -4.90 -9.77 13.11
N HIS A 38 -4.27 -9.39 11.99
CA HIS A 38 -3.01 -8.66 12.00
C HIS A 38 -3.11 -7.39 12.85
N PHE A 39 -4.11 -6.54 12.62
CA PHE A 39 -4.29 -5.30 13.40
C PHE A 39 -4.73 -5.53 14.85
N LYS A 40 -5.45 -6.62 15.13
CA LYS A 40 -5.82 -7.00 16.51
C LYS A 40 -4.62 -7.46 17.33
N THR A 41 -3.60 -8.05 16.69
CA THR A 41 -2.42 -8.62 17.35
C THR A 41 -1.19 -7.72 17.34
N GLU A 42 -1.22 -6.62 16.57
CA GLU A 42 -0.20 -5.57 16.61
C GLU A 42 -0.11 -4.95 18.00
N GLY A 43 0.97 -5.27 18.74
CA GLY A 43 1.16 -4.89 20.14
C GLY A 43 1.53 -6.07 21.02
N SER A 44 1.21 -7.29 20.60
CA SER A 44 1.77 -8.51 21.21
C SER A 44 3.25 -8.64 20.80
N LYS A 45 4.14 -8.89 21.76
CA LYS A 45 5.57 -9.13 21.49
C LYS A 45 5.71 -10.44 20.69
N GLN A 46 5.65 -10.34 19.37
CA GLN A 46 5.98 -11.46 18.49
C GLN A 46 7.49 -11.72 18.59
N ARG A 47 7.88 -12.85 19.18
CA ARG A 47 9.28 -13.29 19.20
C ARG A 47 9.72 -13.70 17.79
N GLY A 48 10.87 -13.21 17.32
CA GLY A 48 11.49 -13.59 16.05
C GLY A 48 11.55 -12.47 15.01
N ARG A 49 11.94 -12.83 13.77
CA ARG A 49 12.02 -11.88 12.65
C ARG A 49 10.63 -11.28 12.39
N PRO A 50 10.49 -9.93 12.32
CA PRO A 50 9.23 -9.31 11.96
C PRO A 50 8.74 -9.89 10.63
N LYS A 51 7.54 -10.49 10.64
CA LYS A 51 6.94 -11.03 9.43
C LYS A 51 6.68 -9.86 8.48
N THR A 52 7.30 -9.88 7.30
CA THR A 52 6.96 -8.96 6.22
C THR A 52 5.56 -9.33 5.73
N SER A 53 4.53 -8.68 6.28
CA SER A 53 3.16 -8.83 5.79
C SER A 53 2.91 -7.88 4.62
N ILE A 54 1.88 -8.18 3.82
CA ILE A 54 1.38 -7.25 2.79
C ILE A 54 1.08 -5.88 3.39
N VAL A 55 0.55 -5.83 4.62
CA VAL A 55 0.28 -4.60 5.39
C VAL A 55 1.56 -3.79 5.65
N THR A 56 2.64 -4.43 6.13
CA THR A 56 3.92 -3.74 6.37
C THR A 56 4.51 -3.15 5.08
N ARG A 57 4.29 -3.81 3.94
CA ARG A 57 4.71 -3.30 2.63
C ARG A 57 3.85 -2.12 2.19
N LEU A 58 2.53 -2.23 2.30
CA LEU A 58 1.59 -1.14 1.99
C LEU A 58 1.84 0.11 2.82
N ARG A 59 2.11 -0.03 4.13
CA ARG A 59 2.52 1.08 5.01
C ARG A 59 3.76 1.80 4.50
N ARG A 60 4.74 1.08 3.94
CA ARG A 60 5.94 1.68 3.38
C ARG A 60 5.61 2.44 2.10
N ASP A 61 4.80 1.86 1.23
CA ASP A 61 4.35 2.52 0.00
C ASP A 61 3.59 3.83 0.33
N LEU A 62 2.79 3.83 1.41
CA LEU A 62 2.11 5.01 1.93
C LEU A 62 3.05 6.02 2.61
N LYS A 63 4.09 5.57 3.31
CA LYS A 63 5.05 6.45 4.00
C LYS A 63 5.96 7.22 3.04
N ILE A 64 6.31 6.61 1.90
CA ILE A 64 7.02 7.28 0.81
C ILE A 64 6.19 8.46 0.28
N HIS A 65 4.87 8.35 0.37
CA HIS A 65 3.91 9.37 -0.02
C HIS A 65 3.60 10.34 1.14
N ASN A 66 4.41 11.39 1.30
CA ASN A 66 4.20 12.45 2.29
C ASN A 66 3.09 13.45 1.87
N ASN A 67 1.99 12.97 1.29
CA ASN A 67 0.87 13.82 0.87
C ASN A 67 -0.24 13.75 1.92
N ASP A 68 -0.44 14.86 2.62
CA ASP A 68 -1.36 15.00 3.74
C ASP A 68 -2.82 14.70 3.35
N HIS A 69 -3.14 14.89 2.06
CA HIS A 69 -4.49 14.82 1.51
C HIS A 69 -5.08 13.39 1.41
N TRP A 70 -4.23 12.36 1.33
CA TRP A 70 -4.65 10.95 1.41
C TRP A 70 -3.86 10.22 2.47
N SER A 71 -3.72 10.84 3.65
CA SER A 71 -3.11 10.23 4.83
C SER A 71 -3.97 9.08 5.39
N THR A 72 -4.39 8.15 4.53
CA THR A 72 -4.82 6.80 4.88
C THR A 72 -3.65 6.14 5.61
N ARG A 73 -3.61 6.39 6.91
CA ARG A 73 -2.84 5.62 7.86
C ARG A 73 -3.38 4.20 7.74
N LEU A 74 -2.49 3.22 7.69
CA LEU A 74 -2.86 1.80 7.75
C LEU A 74 -2.32 1.28 9.09
N HIS A 75 -2.60 1.98 10.19
CA HIS A 75 -2.02 1.70 11.51
C HIS A 75 -3.00 0.97 12.44
N SER A 76 -4.29 1.09 12.20
CA SER A 76 -5.35 0.51 13.03
C SER A 76 -6.35 -0.30 12.21
N ILE A 77 -7.30 -0.93 12.89
CA ILE A 77 -8.45 -1.56 12.26
C ILE A 77 -9.42 -0.51 11.67
N THR A 78 -9.59 0.64 12.32
CA THR A 78 -10.42 1.76 11.82
C THR A 78 -9.88 2.32 10.51
N ASP A 79 -8.56 2.44 10.45
CA ASP A 79 -7.83 2.78 9.23
C ASP A 79 -8.08 1.78 8.09
N LEU A 80 -8.10 0.47 8.43
CA LEU A 80 -8.42 -0.57 7.47
C LEU A 80 -9.86 -0.44 6.96
N ASP A 81 -10.82 -0.18 7.84
CA ASP A 81 -12.23 0.02 7.47
C ASP A 81 -12.41 1.24 6.53
N HIS A 82 -11.75 2.37 6.83
CA HIS A 82 -11.76 3.52 5.93
C HIS A 82 -11.17 3.19 4.54
N ILE A 83 -10.09 2.41 4.49
CA ILE A 83 -9.49 1.98 3.23
C ILE A 83 -10.39 0.98 2.51
N CYS A 84 -11.13 0.13 3.23
CA CYS A 84 -12.18 -0.73 2.66
C CYS A 84 -13.24 0.12 1.95
N ASP A 85 -13.76 1.17 2.61
CA ASP A 85 -14.77 2.06 2.04
C ASP A 85 -14.26 2.73 0.76
N ILE A 86 -13.02 3.24 0.77
CA ILE A 86 -12.38 3.80 -0.44
C ILE A 86 -12.20 2.71 -1.51
N ALA A 87 -11.88 1.48 -1.14
CA ALA A 87 -11.69 0.38 -2.09
C ALA A 87 -12.98 -0.05 -2.78
N GLN A 88 -14.12 -0.01 -2.08
CA GLN A 88 -15.44 -0.33 -2.65
C GLN A 88 -15.79 0.63 -3.79
N ASP A 89 -15.46 1.92 -3.65
CA ASP A 89 -15.49 2.85 -4.76
C ASP A 89 -14.29 2.62 -5.70
N ARG A 90 -14.55 1.95 -6.82
CA ARG A 90 -13.51 1.65 -7.82
C ARG A 90 -12.85 2.90 -8.40
N SER A 91 -13.57 4.01 -8.50
CA SER A 91 -13.05 5.27 -9.04
C SER A 91 -12.12 5.92 -8.03
N ASN A 92 -12.55 6.04 -6.77
CA ASN A 92 -11.70 6.57 -5.70
C ASN A 92 -10.48 5.68 -5.46
N TRP A 93 -10.63 4.36 -5.51
CA TRP A 93 -9.50 3.43 -5.45
C TRP A 93 -8.51 3.64 -6.60
N LYS A 94 -9.01 3.82 -7.83
CA LYS A 94 -8.16 4.09 -8.99
C LYS A 94 -7.42 5.42 -8.84
N HIS A 95 -8.08 6.46 -8.34
CA HIS A 95 -7.44 7.75 -8.06
C HIS A 95 -6.34 7.62 -6.99
N LEU A 96 -6.62 6.95 -5.87
CA LEU A 96 -5.64 6.70 -4.81
C LEU A 96 -4.42 5.94 -5.34
N THR A 97 -4.64 4.82 -6.01
CA THR A 97 -3.54 3.97 -6.52
C THR A 97 -2.73 4.67 -7.62
N THR A 98 -3.38 5.50 -8.44
CA THR A 98 -2.70 6.34 -9.44
C THR A 98 -1.86 7.44 -8.79
N ALA A 99 -2.35 8.06 -7.71
CA ALA A 99 -1.58 9.05 -6.96
C ALA A 99 -0.32 8.43 -6.35
N ILE A 100 -0.46 7.26 -5.71
CA ILE A 100 0.66 6.49 -5.15
C ILE A 100 1.69 6.13 -6.24
N TYR A 101 1.23 5.64 -7.39
CA TYR A 101 2.09 5.32 -8.52
C TYR A 101 2.86 6.53 -9.04
N ARG A 102 2.18 7.67 -9.25
CA ARG A 102 2.79 8.89 -9.77
C ARG A 102 3.85 9.44 -8.82
N SER A 103 3.58 9.45 -7.52
CA SER A 103 4.56 9.88 -6.53
C SER A 103 5.80 8.97 -6.51
N ALA A 104 5.61 7.66 -6.56
CA ALA A 104 6.73 6.71 -6.63
C ALA A 104 7.56 6.87 -7.92
N GLN A 105 6.92 7.23 -9.03
CA GLN A 105 7.61 7.53 -10.29
C GLN A 105 8.47 8.80 -10.19
N THR A 106 7.98 9.84 -9.51
CA THR A 106 8.74 11.07 -9.27
C THR A 106 9.98 10.81 -8.42
N ASP A 107 9.86 10.09 -7.30
CA ASP A 107 11.02 9.75 -6.44
C ASP A 107 12.09 8.96 -7.20
N THR A 108 11.67 7.96 -7.99
CA THR A 108 12.60 7.17 -8.81
C THR A 108 13.31 8.02 -9.86
N SER A 109 12.65 9.05 -10.39
CA SER A 109 13.25 9.97 -11.36
C SER A 109 14.24 10.97 -10.72
N VAL A 110 14.07 11.31 -9.44
CA VAL A 110 14.98 12.19 -8.70
C VAL A 110 16.28 11.45 -8.35
N ASP A 111 16.20 10.19 -7.92
CA ASP A 111 17.38 9.36 -7.62
C ASP A 111 18.27 9.15 -8.85
N VAL A 112 17.69 8.87 -10.02
CA VAL A 112 18.45 8.71 -11.29
C VAL A 112 19.12 10.01 -11.74
N ALA A 113 18.57 11.17 -11.35
CA ALA A 113 19.17 12.47 -11.65
C ALA A 113 20.31 12.83 -10.68
N ALA A 114 20.21 12.41 -9.41
CA ALA A 114 21.23 12.65 -8.39
C ALA A 114 22.50 11.82 -8.59
N ASP A 115 22.39 10.61 -9.16
CA ASP A 115 23.53 9.70 -9.42
C ASP A 115 24.40 10.09 -10.64
N ARG A 116 24.17 11.28 -11.22
CA ARG A 116 24.84 11.78 -12.42
C ARG A 116 25.74 13.01 -12.19
N HIS A 117 26.16 13.28 -10.95
CA HIS A 117 27.10 14.37 -10.64
C HIS A 117 28.33 13.85 -9.91
#